data_AF-A0A644TUC0-F1
#
_entry.id   AF-A0A644TUC0-F1
#
_cell.length_a   1.000
_cell.length_b   1.000
_cell.length_c   1.000
_cell.angle_alpha   90.00
_cell.angle_beta   90.00
_cell.angle_gamma   90.00
#
_symmetry.space_group_name_H-M   'P 1'
#
loop_
_entity.id
_entity.type
_entity.pdbx_description
1 polymer ?
#
loop_
_entity_poly.entity_id
_entity_poly.type
_entity_poly.pdbx_seq_one_letter_code
_entity_poly.pdbx_strand_id
1 'polypeptide(L)'
;MNKKTNVPAPEPDLSLLLEGIRADAEAKIKTVESQAAEYASAKLRKAAEKAAAIEAEAAQTASVRESSIRAAYETRLRTETRKLELESEERFMRRVLDLAAAEYAKALDGPEYGDRVFAWACEAAIGIGGSEAEIRTSEAEARYLNAEFLARVEQGVFELAGRSIHLSLSKKPFLDRQGLLLESEGGRLCYDNSAPARLARAEGAMRGLIRATLESARSDSPDDFPDQGTGQS
;
A
#
# COMPACT_ATOMS: atom_id res chain seq x y z
N MET A 1 -115.36 -23.80 -53.58
CA MET A 1 -114.41 -24.63 -52.81
C MET A 1 -113.07 -23.91 -52.88
N ASN A 2 -112.42 -23.41 -51.82
CA ASN A 2 -112.32 -23.83 -50.43
C ASN A 2 -112.12 -22.62 -49.50
N LYS A 3 -112.68 -22.72 -48.29
CA LYS A 3 -112.37 -21.87 -47.13
C LYS A 3 -110.97 -22.24 -46.58
N LYS A 4 -110.15 -21.26 -46.25
CA LYS A 4 -109.12 -21.33 -45.19
C LYS A 4 -109.01 -19.93 -44.56
N THR A 5 -109.85 -19.64 -43.55
CA THR A 5 -109.48 -19.62 -42.12
C THR A 5 -108.23 -18.79 -41.84
N ASN A 6 -108.46 -17.50 -41.61
CA ASN A 6 -107.53 -16.57 -40.97
C ASN A 6 -107.56 -16.87 -39.46
N VAL A 7 -106.50 -17.47 -38.93
CA VAL A 7 -106.29 -17.66 -37.48
C VAL A 7 -105.43 -16.47 -37.02
N PRO A 8 -105.88 -15.64 -36.07
CA PRO A 8 -105.05 -14.58 -35.51
C PRO A 8 -103.87 -15.22 -34.76
N ALA A 9 -102.66 -14.73 -35.01
CA ALA A 9 -101.45 -15.13 -34.30
C ALA A 9 -101.65 -14.89 -32.78
N PRO A 10 -101.21 -15.82 -31.91
CA PRO A 10 -101.37 -15.66 -30.47
C PRO A 10 -100.56 -14.44 -30.00
N GLU A 11 -101.18 -13.60 -29.17
CA GLU A 11 -100.46 -12.54 -28.45
C GLU A 11 -99.31 -13.19 -27.66
N PRO A 12 -98.09 -12.62 -27.71
CA PRO A 12 -96.96 -13.19 -27.00
C PRO A 12 -97.27 -13.20 -25.51
N ASP A 13 -97.18 -14.37 -24.90
CA ASP A 13 -97.38 -14.56 -23.46
C ASP A 13 -96.32 -13.73 -22.72
N LEU A 14 -96.75 -12.57 -22.21
CA LEU A 14 -95.92 -11.58 -21.53
C LEU A 14 -95.13 -12.20 -20.37
N SER A 15 -95.66 -13.28 -19.77
CA SER A 15 -94.99 -14.01 -18.69
C SER A 15 -93.71 -14.72 -19.15
N LEU A 16 -93.74 -15.38 -20.32
CA LEU A 16 -92.58 -16.04 -20.93
C LEU A 16 -91.49 -15.05 -21.35
N LEU A 17 -91.88 -13.86 -21.81
CA LEU A 17 -90.93 -12.80 -22.17
C LEU A 17 -90.22 -12.24 -20.93
N LEU A 18 -90.96 -12.03 -19.83
CA LEU A 18 -90.42 -11.55 -18.56
C LEU A 18 -89.49 -12.59 -17.91
N GLU A 19 -89.84 -13.88 -17.96
CA GLU A 19 -88.97 -14.97 -17.52
C GLU A 19 -87.69 -15.06 -18.34
N GLY A 20 -87.77 -14.91 -19.67
CA GLY A 20 -86.60 -14.88 -20.55
C GLY A 20 -85.66 -13.71 -20.25
N ILE A 21 -86.19 -12.50 -20.02
CA ILE A 21 -85.41 -11.32 -19.63
C ILE A 21 -84.75 -11.54 -18.26
N ARG A 22 -85.47 -12.14 -17.31
CA ARG A 22 -84.93 -12.44 -15.97
C ARG A 22 -83.81 -13.47 -16.04
N ALA A 23 -83.99 -14.55 -16.79
CA ALA A 23 -82.97 -15.58 -16.97
C ALA A 23 -81.70 -15.02 -17.66
N ASP A 24 -81.87 -14.16 -18.69
CA ASP A 24 -80.75 -13.49 -19.37
C ASP A 24 -80.04 -12.48 -18.45
N ALA A 25 -80.79 -11.74 -17.63
CA ALA A 25 -80.22 -10.84 -16.62
C ALA A 25 -79.43 -11.61 -15.55
N GLU A 26 -79.97 -12.71 -15.03
CA GLU A 26 -79.29 -13.58 -14.05
C GLU A 26 -78.02 -14.22 -14.64
N ALA A 27 -78.07 -14.65 -15.91
CA ALA A 27 -76.89 -15.16 -16.61
C ALA A 27 -75.81 -14.09 -16.78
N LYS A 28 -76.19 -12.87 -17.17
CA LYS A 28 -75.26 -11.72 -17.30
C LYS A 28 -74.66 -11.32 -15.96
N ILE A 29 -75.45 -11.29 -14.89
CA ILE A 29 -74.95 -11.03 -13.52
C ILE A 29 -73.87 -12.05 -13.15
N LYS A 30 -74.14 -13.35 -13.34
CA LYS A 30 -73.15 -14.40 -13.07
C LYS A 30 -71.88 -14.25 -13.91
N THR A 31 -72.01 -13.87 -15.18
CA THR A 31 -70.85 -13.61 -16.04
C THR A 31 -70.02 -12.43 -15.52
N VAL A 32 -70.65 -11.33 -15.15
CA VAL A 32 -69.96 -10.14 -14.62
C VAL A 32 -69.29 -10.45 -13.27
N GLU A 33 -69.95 -11.20 -12.39
CA GLU A 33 -69.36 -11.64 -11.12
C GLU A 33 -68.14 -12.54 -11.33
N SER A 34 -68.23 -13.50 -12.26
CA SER A 34 -67.10 -14.36 -12.63
C SER A 34 -65.93 -13.56 -13.19
N GLN A 35 -66.20 -12.62 -14.11
CA GLN A 35 -65.18 -11.75 -14.69
C GLN A 35 -64.55 -10.82 -13.65
N ALA A 36 -65.34 -10.30 -12.71
CA ALA A 36 -64.82 -9.48 -11.61
C ALA A 36 -63.92 -10.29 -10.66
N ALA A 37 -64.29 -11.53 -10.35
CA ALA A 37 -63.47 -12.44 -9.54
C ALA A 37 -62.17 -12.83 -10.24
N GLU A 38 -62.22 -13.16 -11.53
CA GLU A 38 -61.03 -13.42 -12.36
C GLU A 38 -60.12 -12.19 -12.45
N TYR A 39 -60.69 -11.01 -12.67
CA TYR A 39 -59.91 -9.77 -12.71
C TYR A 39 -59.24 -9.46 -11.36
N ALA A 40 -59.97 -9.61 -10.25
CA ALA A 40 -59.43 -9.40 -8.91
C ALA A 40 -58.29 -10.38 -8.59
N SER A 41 -58.48 -11.67 -8.86
CA SER A 41 -57.45 -12.69 -8.66
C SER A 41 -56.22 -12.46 -9.55
N ALA A 42 -56.41 -12.11 -10.83
CA ALA A 42 -55.32 -11.77 -11.73
C ALA A 42 -54.55 -10.52 -11.26
N LYS A 43 -55.25 -9.51 -10.73
CA LYS A 43 -54.63 -8.29 -10.19
C LYS A 43 -53.82 -8.58 -8.93
N LEU A 44 -54.34 -9.41 -8.03
CA LEU A 44 -53.62 -9.86 -6.82
C LEU A 44 -52.37 -10.68 -7.19
N ARG A 45 -52.50 -11.61 -8.14
CA ARG A 45 -51.37 -12.41 -8.63
C ARG A 45 -50.27 -11.53 -9.21
N LYS A 46 -50.62 -10.58 -10.08
CA LYS A 46 -49.66 -9.62 -10.65
C LYS A 46 -49.01 -8.73 -9.57
N ALA A 47 -49.76 -8.33 -8.54
CA ALA A 47 -49.20 -7.57 -7.43
C ALA A 47 -48.20 -8.40 -6.61
N ALA A 48 -48.52 -9.67 -6.33
CA ALA A 48 -47.64 -10.60 -5.64
C ALA A 48 -46.37 -10.90 -6.44
N GLU A 49 -46.48 -11.15 -7.75
CA GLU A 49 -45.34 -11.35 -8.65
C GLU A 49 -44.42 -10.12 -8.69
N LYS A 50 -45.00 -8.91 -8.73
CA LYS A 50 -44.22 -7.66 -8.65
C LYS A 50 -43.54 -7.47 -7.30
N ALA A 51 -44.21 -7.77 -6.20
CA ALA A 51 -43.63 -7.68 -4.86
C ALA A 51 -42.44 -8.64 -4.73
N ALA A 52 -42.60 -9.90 -5.15
CA ALA A 52 -41.54 -10.89 -5.14
C ALA A 52 -40.34 -10.48 -6.02
N ALA A 53 -40.59 -9.88 -7.20
CA ALA A 53 -39.53 -9.37 -8.06
C ALA A 53 -38.74 -8.23 -7.40
N ILE A 54 -39.43 -7.29 -6.76
CA ILE A 54 -38.79 -6.18 -6.03
C ILE A 54 -37.95 -6.71 -4.86
N GLU A 55 -38.45 -7.68 -4.10
CA GLU A 55 -37.72 -8.31 -3.00
C GLU A 55 -36.47 -9.04 -3.49
N ALA A 56 -36.59 -9.81 -4.59
CA ALA A 56 -35.47 -10.51 -5.19
C ALA A 56 -34.38 -9.54 -5.71
N GLU A 57 -34.78 -8.47 -6.39
CA GLU A 57 -33.87 -7.43 -6.87
C GLU A 57 -33.18 -6.70 -5.70
N ALA A 58 -33.93 -6.37 -4.64
CA ALA A 58 -33.38 -5.76 -3.44
C ALA A 58 -32.38 -6.68 -2.74
N ALA A 59 -32.68 -7.97 -2.62
CA ALA A 59 -31.78 -8.97 -2.03
C ALA A 59 -30.49 -9.13 -2.85
N GLN A 60 -30.61 -9.21 -4.18
CA GLN A 60 -29.45 -9.31 -5.07
C GLN A 60 -28.58 -8.05 -5.00
N THR A 61 -29.20 -6.87 -5.01
CA THR A 61 -28.49 -5.60 -4.87
C THR A 61 -27.80 -5.49 -3.52
N ALA A 62 -28.45 -5.93 -2.43
CA ALA A 62 -27.86 -5.95 -1.10
C ALA A 62 -26.64 -6.89 -1.03
N SER A 63 -26.73 -8.09 -1.62
CA SER A 63 -25.62 -9.06 -1.68
C SER A 63 -24.42 -8.52 -2.48
N VAL A 64 -24.67 -7.90 -3.64
CA VAL A 64 -23.60 -7.27 -4.44
C VAL A 64 -22.97 -6.10 -3.68
N ARG A 65 -23.77 -5.29 -2.98
CA ARG A 65 -23.25 -4.21 -2.14
C ARG A 65 -22.41 -4.74 -0.99
N GLU A 66 -22.88 -5.76 -0.27
CA GLU A 66 -22.13 -6.36 0.84
C GLU A 66 -20.78 -6.89 0.37
N SER A 67 -20.75 -7.65 -0.72
CA SER A 67 -19.49 -8.18 -1.27
C SER A 67 -18.55 -7.07 -1.73
N SER A 68 -19.06 -6.02 -2.37
CA SER A 68 -18.26 -4.85 -2.77
C SER A 68 -17.68 -4.10 -1.56
N ILE A 69 -18.47 -3.94 -0.50
CA ILE A 69 -18.06 -3.29 0.74
C ILE A 69 -16.97 -4.12 1.42
N ARG A 70 -17.16 -5.44 1.51
CA ARG A 70 -16.19 -6.36 2.09
C ARG A 70 -14.85 -6.31 1.35
N ALA A 71 -14.87 -6.45 0.03
CA ALA A 71 -13.66 -6.38 -0.80
C ALA A 71 -12.94 -5.02 -0.68
N ALA A 72 -13.70 -3.92 -0.56
CA ALA A 72 -13.13 -2.60 -0.33
C ALA A 72 -12.45 -2.50 1.05
N TYR A 73 -13.07 -3.05 2.11
CA TYR A 73 -12.48 -3.07 3.44
C TYR A 73 -11.25 -3.97 3.54
N GLU A 74 -11.25 -5.15 2.91
CA GLU A 74 -10.09 -6.04 2.87
C GLU A 74 -8.90 -5.37 2.18
N THR A 75 -9.15 -4.71 1.05
CA THR A 75 -8.12 -3.95 0.33
C THR A 75 -7.58 -2.82 1.21
N ARG A 76 -8.48 -2.07 1.87
CA ARG A 76 -8.10 -0.98 2.77
C ARG A 76 -7.29 -1.48 3.95
N LEU A 77 -7.71 -2.57 4.58
CA LEU A 77 -7.01 -3.19 5.70
C LEU A 77 -5.60 -3.61 5.28
N ARG A 78 -5.46 -4.30 4.14
CA ARG A 78 -4.15 -4.69 3.61
C ARG A 78 -3.24 -3.49 3.39
N THR A 79 -3.76 -2.40 2.81
CA THR A 79 -3.01 -1.18 2.58
C THR A 79 -2.58 -0.49 3.88
N GLU A 80 -3.48 -0.36 4.85
CA GLU A 80 -3.16 0.25 6.15
C GLU A 80 -2.17 -0.61 6.95
N THR A 81 -2.33 -1.93 6.98
CA THR A 81 -1.35 -2.85 7.59
C THR A 81 0.02 -2.66 6.96
N ARG A 82 0.10 -2.67 5.62
CA ARG A 82 1.38 -2.50 4.93
C ARG A 82 2.02 -1.14 5.22
N LYS A 83 1.21 -0.09 5.32
CA LYS A 83 1.67 1.25 5.69
C LYS A 83 2.26 1.26 7.10
N LEU A 84 1.56 0.69 8.08
CA LEU A 84 2.04 0.61 9.46
C LEU A 84 3.35 -0.20 9.58
N GLU A 85 3.49 -1.27 8.80
CA GLU A 85 4.74 -2.02 8.73
C GLU A 85 5.91 -1.17 8.23
N LEU A 86 5.71 -0.46 7.11
CA LEU A 86 6.74 0.41 6.52
C LEU A 86 7.12 1.56 7.46
N GLU A 87 6.14 2.15 8.15
CA GLU A 87 6.39 3.19 9.14
C GLU A 87 7.14 2.66 10.38
N SER A 88 6.88 1.41 10.78
CA SER A 88 7.62 0.75 11.85
C SER A 88 9.06 0.48 11.45
N GLU A 89 9.27 -0.08 10.24
CA GLU A 89 10.59 -0.35 9.69
C GLU A 89 11.42 0.94 9.57
N GLU A 90 10.84 2.02 9.04
CA GLU A 90 11.52 3.30 8.91
C GLU A 90 11.86 3.94 10.28
N ARG A 91 10.98 3.83 11.28
CA ARG A 91 11.29 4.31 12.64
C ARG A 91 12.44 3.52 13.26
N PHE A 92 12.44 2.20 13.11
CA PHE A 92 13.51 1.35 13.63
C PHE A 92 14.84 1.65 12.92
N MET A 93 14.81 1.79 11.59
CA MET A 93 15.97 2.21 10.79
C MET A 93 16.59 3.51 11.30
N ARG A 94 15.77 4.57 11.46
CA ARG A 94 16.24 5.85 11.98
C ARG A 94 16.88 5.70 13.34
N ARG A 95 16.27 4.90 14.24
CA ARG A 95 16.83 4.66 15.56
C ARG A 95 18.20 3.97 15.49
N VAL A 96 18.38 3.00 14.60
CA VAL A 96 19.68 2.35 14.40
C VAL A 96 20.72 3.33 13.84
N LEU A 97 20.34 4.16 12.87
CA LEU A 97 21.24 5.19 12.32
C LEU A 97 21.66 6.21 13.39
N ASP A 98 20.72 6.67 14.22
CA ASP A 98 21.01 7.58 15.34
C ASP A 98 21.98 6.94 16.35
N LEU A 99 21.78 5.66 16.67
CA LEU A 99 22.68 4.92 17.56
C LEU A 99 24.06 4.75 16.92
N ALA A 100 24.13 4.41 15.63
CA ALA A 100 25.40 4.30 14.92
C ALA A 100 26.14 5.64 14.91
N ALA A 101 25.45 6.75 14.63
CA ALA A 101 26.03 8.10 14.69
C ALA A 101 26.56 8.44 16.09
N ALA A 102 25.82 8.08 17.15
CA ALA A 102 26.27 8.26 18.53
C ALA A 102 27.53 7.44 18.85
N GLU A 103 27.64 6.21 18.33
CA GLU A 103 28.86 5.40 18.50
C GLU A 103 30.07 6.00 17.77
N TYR A 104 29.87 6.56 16.56
CA TYR A 104 30.93 7.31 15.87
C TYR A 104 31.42 8.52 16.69
N ALA A 105 30.49 9.25 17.32
CA ALA A 105 30.83 10.39 18.17
C ALA A 105 31.63 9.96 19.41
N LYS A 106 31.24 8.87 20.08
CA LYS A 106 31.98 8.32 21.25
C LYS A 106 33.38 7.85 20.89
N ALA A 107 33.57 7.32 19.68
CA ALA A 107 34.86 6.79 19.23
C ALA A 107 35.95 7.86 19.15
N LEU A 108 35.59 9.15 19.07
CA LEU A 108 36.51 10.29 18.98
C LEU A 108 37.53 10.34 20.14
N ASP A 109 37.09 9.94 21.33
CA ASP A 109 37.89 9.95 22.57
C ASP A 109 38.68 8.65 22.79
N GLY A 110 38.54 7.68 21.90
CA GLY A 110 39.21 6.38 22.00
C GLY A 110 40.71 6.45 21.67
N PRO A 111 41.56 5.64 22.33
CA PRO A 111 43.00 5.62 22.05
C PRO A 111 43.32 5.16 20.62
N GLU A 112 42.47 4.33 20.03
CA GLU A 112 42.61 3.80 18.67
C GLU A 112 42.09 4.75 17.58
N TYR A 113 41.57 5.92 17.95
CA TYR A 113 40.91 6.80 16.98
C TYR A 113 41.88 7.29 15.90
N GLY A 114 43.14 7.55 16.25
CA GLY A 114 44.18 7.96 15.29
C GLY A 114 44.40 6.94 14.17
N ASP A 115 44.34 5.64 14.47
CA ASP A 115 44.44 4.58 13.45
C ASP A 115 43.19 4.51 12.55
N ARG A 116 42.01 4.88 13.08
CA ARG A 116 40.80 5.02 12.26
C ARG A 116 40.91 6.20 11.30
N VAL A 117 41.41 7.35 11.77
CA VAL A 117 41.66 8.53 10.93
C VAL A 117 42.67 8.18 9.83
N PHE A 118 43.71 7.40 10.16
CA PHE A 118 44.68 6.90 9.18
C PHE A 118 43.99 6.04 8.10
N ALA A 119 43.21 5.04 8.51
CA ALA A 119 42.48 4.19 7.57
C ALA A 119 41.51 5.00 6.68
N TRP A 120 40.81 5.99 7.25
CA TRP A 120 39.90 6.85 6.50
C TRP A 120 40.64 7.75 5.50
N ALA A 121 41.82 8.26 5.85
CA ALA A 121 42.65 9.04 4.94
C ALA A 121 43.16 8.17 3.77
N CYS A 122 43.63 6.95 4.04
CA CYS A 122 44.04 5.99 3.01
C CYS A 122 42.88 5.64 2.06
N GLU A 123 41.69 5.31 2.61
CA GLU A 123 40.50 5.01 1.80
C GLU A 123 40.12 6.17 0.89
N ALA A 124 40.13 7.40 1.43
CA ALA A 124 39.79 8.59 0.67
C ALA A 124 40.80 8.87 -0.45
N ALA A 125 42.10 8.69 -0.16
CA ALA A 125 43.17 8.89 -1.14
C ALA A 125 43.12 7.85 -2.26
N ILE A 126 42.81 6.60 -1.93
CA ILE A 126 42.56 5.54 -2.91
C ILE A 126 41.33 5.89 -3.77
N GLY A 127 40.27 6.37 -3.12
CA GLY A 127 39.00 6.72 -3.74
C GLY A 127 39.07 7.92 -4.69
N ILE A 128 39.90 8.93 -4.39
CA ILE A 128 40.09 10.08 -5.27
C ILE A 128 40.94 9.75 -6.49
N GLY A 129 41.96 8.89 -6.32
CA GLY A 129 42.75 8.33 -7.41
C GLY A 129 43.64 9.31 -8.19
N GLY A 130 43.82 10.54 -7.69
CA GLY A 130 44.73 11.54 -8.26
C GLY A 130 46.16 11.44 -7.74
N SER A 131 47.09 12.17 -8.36
CA SER A 131 48.49 12.27 -7.93
C SER A 131 48.69 13.29 -6.81
N GLU A 132 47.79 14.26 -6.66
CA GLU A 132 47.85 15.29 -5.63
C GLU A 132 46.45 15.55 -5.07
N ALA A 133 46.35 15.72 -3.74
CA ALA A 133 45.10 16.07 -3.07
C ALA A 133 45.32 16.89 -1.79
N GLU A 134 44.34 17.73 -1.48
CA GLU A 134 44.24 18.44 -0.21
C GLU A 134 43.27 17.71 0.72
N ILE A 135 43.64 17.56 2.00
CA ILE A 135 42.78 17.03 3.05
C ILE A 135 42.18 18.18 3.84
N ARG A 136 40.87 18.16 3.98
CA ARG A 136 40.10 19.01 4.90
C ARG A 136 39.46 18.12 5.96
N THR A 137 39.53 18.51 7.23
CA THR A 137 39.01 17.69 8.35
C THR A 137 38.15 18.51 9.29
N SER A 138 37.52 17.85 10.26
CA SER A 138 37.05 18.59 11.45
C SER A 138 38.22 19.03 12.31
N GLU A 139 37.95 19.94 13.25
CA GLU A 139 38.93 20.39 14.24
C GLU A 139 39.43 19.23 15.13
N ALA A 140 38.57 18.25 15.43
CA ALA A 140 38.93 17.13 16.30
C ALA A 140 39.92 16.16 15.64
N GLU A 141 39.84 15.98 14.32
CA GLU A 141 40.81 15.16 13.57
C GLU A 141 42.11 15.91 13.28
N ALA A 142 42.09 17.24 13.22
CA ALA A 142 43.25 18.05 12.82
C ALA A 142 44.50 17.78 13.67
N ARG A 143 44.31 17.38 14.95
CA ARG A 143 45.41 17.02 15.86
C ARG A 143 46.26 15.83 15.39
N TYR A 144 45.73 14.96 14.52
CA TYR A 144 46.45 13.82 13.97
C TYR A 144 47.18 14.14 12.67
N LEU A 145 46.76 15.18 11.95
CA LEU A 145 47.20 15.47 10.61
C LEU A 145 48.48 16.33 10.59
N ASN A 146 49.57 15.77 11.11
CA ASN A 146 50.91 16.36 10.96
C ASN A 146 51.62 15.83 9.69
N ALA A 147 52.79 16.38 9.36
CA ALA A 147 53.54 15.98 8.16
C ALA A 147 53.93 14.49 8.17
N GLU A 148 54.27 13.93 9.34
CA GLU A 148 54.60 12.51 9.49
C GLU A 148 53.39 11.62 9.21
N PHE A 149 52.20 12.02 9.67
CA PHE A 149 50.95 11.33 9.42
C PHE A 149 50.60 11.33 7.94
N LEU A 150 50.73 12.48 7.26
CA LEU A 150 50.48 12.55 5.82
C LEU A 150 51.43 11.63 5.04
N ALA A 151 52.74 11.67 5.35
CA ALA A 151 53.71 10.76 4.74
C ALA A 151 53.39 9.28 5.00
N ARG A 152 52.92 8.95 6.22
CA ARG A 152 52.44 7.60 6.56
C ARG A 152 51.24 7.20 5.69
N VAL A 153 50.29 8.11 5.45
CA VAL A 153 49.12 7.86 4.59
C VAL A 153 49.55 7.66 3.14
N GLU A 154 50.42 8.52 2.60
CA GLU A 154 50.96 8.38 1.24
C GLU A 154 51.62 7.00 1.04
N GLN A 155 52.45 6.59 2.01
CA GLN A 155 53.08 5.27 2.02
C GLN A 155 52.04 4.13 2.09
N GLY A 156 51.03 4.25 2.96
CA GLY A 156 49.96 3.27 3.08
C GLY A 156 49.15 3.13 1.78
N VAL A 157 48.88 4.23 1.08
CA VAL A 157 48.20 4.21 -0.23
C VAL A 157 49.06 3.52 -1.29
N PHE A 158 50.36 3.76 -1.28
CA PHE A 158 51.29 3.08 -2.19
C PHE A 158 51.31 1.57 -1.94
N GLU A 159 51.38 1.14 -0.68
CA GLU A 159 51.37 -0.28 -0.30
C GLU A 159 50.04 -0.97 -0.64
N LEU A 160 48.91 -0.30 -0.43
CA LEU A 160 47.58 -0.89 -0.65
C LEU A 160 47.13 -0.88 -2.12
N ALA A 161 47.50 0.14 -2.89
CA ALA A 161 46.96 0.37 -4.23
C ALA A 161 48.03 0.51 -5.33
N GLY A 162 49.33 0.49 -4.98
CA GLY A 162 50.43 0.61 -5.94
C GLY A 162 50.54 2.00 -6.60
N ARG A 163 49.91 3.03 -6.02
CA ARG A 163 49.86 4.38 -6.58
C ARG A 163 50.47 5.38 -5.61
N SER A 164 51.28 6.30 -6.13
CA SER A 164 51.80 7.44 -5.37
C SER A 164 50.81 8.60 -5.42
N ILE A 165 50.63 9.25 -4.28
CA ILE A 165 49.85 10.48 -4.13
C ILE A 165 50.64 11.42 -3.22
N HIS A 166 50.56 12.72 -3.48
CA HIS A 166 51.01 13.76 -2.57
C HIS A 166 49.81 14.38 -1.85
N LEU A 167 49.89 14.42 -0.52
CA LEU A 167 48.83 14.91 0.36
C LEU A 167 49.29 16.17 1.08
N SER A 168 48.43 17.19 1.07
CA SER A 168 48.64 18.42 1.82
C SER A 168 47.39 18.79 2.61
N LEU A 169 47.53 19.66 3.62
CA LEU A 169 46.36 20.17 4.36
C LEU A 169 45.73 21.33 3.61
N SER A 170 44.42 21.27 3.44
CA SER A 170 43.69 22.39 2.87
C SER A 170 43.72 23.60 3.80
N LYS A 171 43.82 24.79 3.21
CA LYS A 171 43.72 26.07 3.94
C LYS A 171 42.27 26.52 4.16
N LYS A 172 41.30 25.75 3.67
CA LYS A 172 39.87 26.00 3.85
C LYS A 172 39.46 25.83 5.32
N PRO A 173 38.33 26.42 5.76
CA PRO A 173 37.80 26.19 7.09
C PRO A 173 37.57 24.70 7.40
N PHE A 174 37.65 24.32 8.67
CA PHE A 174 37.35 22.95 9.10
C PHE A 174 35.94 22.50 8.67
N LEU A 175 35.74 21.18 8.64
CA LEU A 175 34.42 20.59 8.50
C LEU A 175 33.62 20.83 9.78
N ASP A 176 32.32 21.08 9.62
CA ASP A 176 31.32 21.16 10.68
C ASP A 176 30.86 19.77 11.18
N ARG A 177 31.50 18.72 10.68
CA ARG A 177 31.17 17.31 10.92
C ARG A 177 32.42 16.47 11.05
N GLN A 178 32.32 15.38 11.81
CA GLN A 178 33.41 14.42 12.05
C GLN A 178 33.91 13.77 10.76
N GLY A 179 35.23 13.67 10.63
CA GLY A 179 35.93 12.92 9.58
C GLY A 179 36.69 13.81 8.59
N LEU A 180 36.89 13.30 7.37
CA LEU A 180 37.79 13.91 6.38
C LEU A 180 37.13 14.05 5.02
N LEU A 181 37.53 15.07 4.28
CA LEU A 181 37.19 15.31 2.89
C LEU A 181 38.50 15.49 2.13
N LEU A 182 38.70 14.70 1.08
CA LEU A 182 39.81 14.90 0.15
C LEU A 182 39.31 15.61 -1.09
N GLU A 183 40.08 16.58 -1.57
CA GLU A 183 39.82 17.28 -2.83
C GLU A 183 41.06 17.18 -3.71
N SER A 184 40.88 16.91 -5.00
CA SER A 184 42.01 16.89 -5.94
C SER A 184 42.57 18.30 -6.12
N GLU A 185 43.79 18.42 -6.63
CA GLU A 185 44.30 19.70 -7.11
C GLU A 185 43.26 20.38 -8.03
N GLY A 186 42.95 21.65 -7.76
CA GLY A 186 41.93 22.42 -8.48
C GLY A 186 40.46 22.05 -8.18
N GLY A 187 40.20 21.15 -7.21
CA GLY A 187 38.86 20.88 -6.67
C GLY A 187 37.90 20.15 -7.61
N ARG A 188 38.39 19.49 -8.66
CA ARG A 188 37.56 18.80 -9.66
C ARG A 188 36.93 17.51 -9.13
N LEU A 189 37.68 16.78 -8.30
CA LEU A 189 37.20 15.58 -7.63
C LEU A 189 37.19 15.84 -6.13
N CYS A 190 36.17 15.29 -5.46
CA CYS A 190 36.12 15.26 -4.02
C CYS A 190 35.73 13.86 -3.56
N TYR A 191 36.34 13.42 -2.46
CA TYR A 191 35.99 12.19 -1.79
C TYR A 191 35.62 12.51 -0.34
N ASP A 192 34.33 12.46 -0.04
CA ASP A 192 33.81 12.67 1.31
C ASP A 192 33.92 11.37 2.11
N ASN A 193 34.77 11.39 3.14
CA ASN A 193 34.92 10.31 4.11
C ASN A 193 34.56 10.77 5.54
N SER A 194 33.63 11.72 5.66
CA SER A 194 33.03 12.11 6.91
C SER A 194 32.12 11.00 7.47
N ALA A 195 31.96 10.95 8.79
CA ALA A 195 31.11 9.96 9.45
C ALA A 195 29.67 9.93 8.88
N PRO A 196 29.00 11.09 8.62
CA PRO A 196 27.69 11.09 7.97
C PRO A 196 27.71 10.48 6.56
N ALA A 197 28.74 10.77 5.76
CA ALA A 197 28.86 10.21 4.41
C ALA A 197 29.10 8.69 4.44
N ARG A 198 29.90 8.20 5.39
CA ARG A 198 30.11 6.76 5.62
C ARG A 198 28.82 6.06 6.04
N LEU A 199 28.06 6.64 6.97
CA LEU A 199 26.78 6.11 7.41
C LEU A 199 25.76 6.08 6.27
N ALA A 200 25.68 7.14 5.46
CA ALA A 200 24.81 7.19 4.28
C ALA A 200 25.17 6.10 3.25
N ARG A 201 26.46 5.87 2.98
CA ARG A 201 26.91 4.77 2.11
C ARG A 201 26.55 3.39 2.67
N ALA A 202 26.59 3.24 3.99
CA ALA A 202 26.25 1.98 4.66
C ALA A 202 24.73 1.78 4.87
N GLU A 203 23.89 2.80 4.64
CA GLU A 203 22.44 2.74 4.90
C GLU A 203 21.76 1.60 4.14
N GLY A 204 22.10 1.41 2.87
CA GLY A 204 21.53 0.32 2.06
C GLY A 204 21.83 -1.06 2.64
N ALA A 205 23.06 -1.29 3.10
CA ALA A 205 23.45 -2.55 3.73
C ALA A 205 22.77 -2.72 5.11
N MET A 206 22.69 -1.64 5.90
CA MET A 206 21.98 -1.65 7.19
C MET A 206 20.49 -1.97 7.02
N ARG A 207 19.82 -1.41 5.99
CA ARG A 207 18.43 -1.74 5.64
C ARG A 207 18.25 -3.23 5.36
N GLY A 208 19.16 -3.83 4.61
CA GLY A 208 19.14 -5.27 4.34
C GLY A 208 19.22 -6.12 5.60
N LEU A 209 20.16 -5.81 6.50
CA LEU A 209 20.35 -6.51 7.77
C LEU A 209 19.14 -6.36 8.71
N ILE A 210 18.60 -5.16 8.80
CA ILE A 210 17.44 -4.85 9.64
C ILE A 210 16.22 -5.61 9.16
N ARG A 211 15.95 -5.61 7.86
CA ARG A 211 14.84 -6.37 7.29
C ARG A 211 14.98 -7.86 7.57
N ALA A 212 16.15 -8.44 7.33
CA ALA A 212 16.41 -9.85 7.61
C ALA A 212 16.18 -10.19 9.10
N THR A 213 16.63 -9.31 10.00
CA THR A 213 16.47 -9.51 11.45
C THR A 213 15.00 -9.39 11.88
N LEU A 214 14.26 -8.43 11.33
CA LEU A 214 12.83 -8.29 11.60
C LEU A 214 12.03 -9.48 11.05
N GLU A 215 12.43 -10.03 9.91
CA GLU A 215 11.81 -11.23 9.32
C GLU A 215 12.06 -12.47 10.19
N SER A 216 13.29 -12.66 10.66
CA SER A 216 13.61 -13.73 11.62
C SER A 216 12.87 -13.59 12.95
N ALA A 217 12.73 -12.36 13.48
CA ALA A 217 12.00 -12.12 14.72
C ALA A 217 10.49 -12.42 14.59
N ARG A 218 9.92 -12.25 13.39
CA ARG A 218 8.53 -12.65 13.09
C ARG A 218 8.39 -14.17 13.01
N SER A 219 9.33 -14.88 12.38
CA SER A 219 9.27 -16.35 12.32
C SER A 219 9.40 -17.02 13.68
N ASP A 220 10.07 -16.38 14.63
CA ASP A 220 10.25 -16.86 16.01
C ASP A 220 9.08 -16.48 16.94
N SER A 221 8.18 -15.61 16.49
CA SER A 221 6.94 -15.26 17.18
C SER A 221 5.81 -16.05 16.53
N PRO A 222 5.37 -17.20 17.05
CA PRO A 222 4.25 -17.92 16.49
C PRO A 222 3.02 -17.00 16.52
N ASP A 223 2.49 -16.67 15.35
CA ASP A 223 1.37 -15.74 15.20
C ASP A 223 0.16 -16.20 16.03
N ASP A 224 -0.28 -15.31 16.92
CA ASP A 224 -1.47 -15.42 17.77
C ASP A 224 -2.77 -15.09 16.99
N PHE A 225 -2.75 -15.22 15.66
CA PHE A 225 -3.91 -15.01 14.82
C PHE A 225 -4.04 -16.14 13.80
N PRO A 226 -5.06 -17.01 13.92
CA PRO A 226 -5.27 -18.07 12.96
C PRO A 226 -5.60 -17.45 11.60
N ASP A 227 -4.82 -17.86 10.60
CA ASP A 227 -5.18 -17.77 9.19
C ASP A 227 -6.58 -18.36 9.04
N GLN A 228 -7.60 -17.51 8.92
CA GLN A 228 -8.95 -17.97 8.63
C GLN A 228 -8.94 -18.38 7.17
N GLY A 229 -8.63 -19.67 6.99
CA GLY A 229 -8.51 -20.33 5.71
C GLY A 229 -9.63 -19.92 4.77
N THR A 230 -9.23 -19.59 3.55
CA THR A 230 -10.10 -19.58 2.38
C THR A 230 -10.64 -21.00 2.16
N GLY A 231 -11.73 -21.33 2.85
CA GLY A 231 -12.57 -22.47 2.54
C GLY A 231 -13.29 -22.19 1.23
N GLN A 232 -12.72 -22.65 0.11
CA GLN A 232 -13.48 -22.88 -1.10
C GLN A 232 -14.23 -24.21 -0.94
N SER A 233 -15.55 -24.16 -1.01
CA SER A 233 -16.47 -25.26 -1.28
C SER A 233 -17.54 -24.76 -2.23
#